data_AF-A0A943JM74-F1
#
_entry.id   AF-A0A943JM74-F1
#
_cell.length_a   1.000
_cell.length_b   1.000
_cell.length_c   1.000
_cell.angle_alpha   90.00
_cell.angle_beta   90.00
_cell.angle_gamma   90.00
#
_symmetry.space_group_name_H-M   'P 1'
#
loop_
_entity.id
_entity.type
_entity.pdbx_description
1 polymer ?
#
loop_
_entity_poly.entity_id
_entity_poly.type
_entity_poly.pdbx_seq_one_letter_code
_entity_poly.pdbx_strand_id
1 'polypeptide(L)'
;MKKYIMVIAVIIIGSLVYFYFNDKNKITTTNEGCFEFENNTIISYNPICGPNVIIPLKINNEEVFNIGNYAFKGLNLENITFNNNLKSIGIGSFMDNKLKYVSVPDSVFEIKALAFNNNEIRSLYVGNNVSEIGIKAFNNNDLKIKYAFIYKRTNNGIDKTNIIGYGGRDKNIKIPDGVTTISSYAFNDSKIESITFNKELKRIEEYALSGNNISELTILSNINYIQDNNLTDKSIRLIKILGKNELSEFDYFDNEFTKKGLIVFGDSNE
;
A
#
# COMPACT_ATOMS: atom_id res chain seq x y z
N MET A 1 -14.67 22.49 -22.82
CA MET A 1 -14.43 21.14 -23.36
C MET A 1 -13.30 20.35 -22.68
N LYS A 2 -12.18 20.94 -22.24
CA LYS A 2 -11.09 20.18 -21.56
C LYS A 2 -11.35 19.75 -20.10
N LYS A 3 -12.31 20.38 -19.39
CA LYS A 3 -12.67 20.02 -18.00
C LYS A 3 -13.65 18.84 -17.88
N TYR A 4 -14.39 18.53 -18.96
CA TYR A 4 -15.38 17.43 -18.99
C TYR A 4 -14.79 16.08 -19.44
N ILE A 5 -13.64 16.08 -20.12
CA ILE A 5 -12.96 14.86 -20.56
C ILE A 5 -12.32 14.10 -19.39
N MET A 6 -12.02 14.78 -18.28
CA MET A 6 -11.37 14.15 -17.10
C MET A 6 -12.36 13.45 -16.16
N VAL A 7 -13.65 13.83 -16.17
CA VAL A 7 -14.70 13.21 -15.34
C VAL A 7 -15.22 11.90 -15.95
N ILE A 8 -15.13 11.75 -17.28
CA ILE A 8 -15.59 10.54 -18.00
C ILE A 8 -14.56 9.40 -17.91
N ALA A 9 -13.28 9.69 -17.69
CA ALA A 9 -12.24 8.67 -17.57
C ALA A 9 -12.30 7.86 -16.26
N VAL A 10 -12.87 8.41 -15.19
CA VAL A 10 -12.96 7.74 -13.87
C VAL A 10 -14.05 6.67 -13.86
N ILE A 11 -15.18 6.92 -14.52
CA ILE A 11 -16.29 5.95 -14.64
C ILE A 11 -15.88 4.75 -15.52
N ILE A 12 -14.98 4.96 -16.49
CA ILE A 12 -14.59 3.94 -17.46
C ILE A 12 -13.64 2.86 -16.91
N ILE A 13 -12.86 3.13 -15.85
CA ILE A 13 -11.93 2.12 -15.31
C ILE A 13 -12.68 1.07 -14.48
N GLY A 14 -13.61 1.49 -13.62
CA GLY A 14 -14.50 0.58 -12.89
C GLY A 14 -15.37 -0.26 -13.83
N SER A 15 -15.90 0.36 -14.89
CA SER A 15 -16.69 -0.37 -15.90
C SER A 15 -15.85 -1.26 -16.81
N LEU A 16 -14.62 -0.90 -17.20
CA LEU A 16 -13.75 -1.76 -18.01
C LEU A 16 -13.27 -3.00 -17.24
N VAL A 17 -13.00 -2.86 -15.93
CA VAL A 17 -12.72 -4.02 -15.05
C VAL A 17 -13.96 -4.91 -14.96
N TYR A 18 -15.15 -4.32 -14.78
CA TYR A 18 -16.42 -5.05 -14.80
C TYR A 18 -16.69 -5.78 -16.13
N PHE A 19 -16.37 -5.16 -17.28
CA PHE A 19 -16.53 -5.78 -18.60
C PHE A 19 -15.49 -6.86 -18.89
N TYR A 20 -14.23 -6.72 -18.44
CA TYR A 20 -13.18 -7.72 -18.68
C TYR A 20 -13.43 -9.07 -17.97
N PHE A 21 -14.10 -9.06 -16.81
CA PHE A 21 -14.45 -10.29 -16.09
C PHE A 21 -15.70 -11.01 -16.62
N ASN A 22 -16.61 -10.29 -17.26
CA ASN A 22 -17.88 -10.85 -17.71
C ASN A 22 -17.79 -11.76 -18.94
N ASP A 23 -16.63 -11.83 -19.62
CA ASP A 23 -16.52 -12.52 -20.91
C ASP A 23 -16.15 -14.01 -20.82
N LYS A 24 -15.83 -14.56 -19.62
CA LYS A 24 -15.46 -15.99 -19.50
C LYS A 24 -16.06 -16.83 -18.38
N ASN A 25 -16.78 -16.27 -17.40
CA ASN A 25 -17.69 -17.04 -16.51
C ASN A 25 -18.60 -16.08 -15.75
N LYS A 26 -19.90 -16.16 -16.06
CA LYS A 26 -20.97 -15.23 -15.70
C LYS A 26 -21.43 -15.37 -14.24
N ILE A 27 -20.57 -15.10 -13.26
CA ILE A 27 -21.02 -14.93 -11.87
C ILE A 27 -21.59 -13.52 -11.76
N THR A 28 -22.91 -13.40 -11.73
CA THR A 28 -23.61 -12.11 -11.56
C THR A 28 -23.86 -11.76 -10.09
N THR A 29 -23.81 -12.76 -9.21
CA THR A 29 -24.06 -12.63 -7.76
C THR A 29 -23.36 -13.76 -6.99
N THR A 30 -22.88 -13.49 -5.77
CA THR A 30 -22.49 -14.51 -4.80
C THR A 30 -23.69 -14.83 -3.90
N ASN A 31 -23.91 -16.11 -3.58
CA ASN A 31 -25.03 -16.53 -2.73
C ASN A 31 -24.89 -15.93 -1.31
N GLU A 32 -25.96 -15.40 -0.75
CA GLU A 32 -25.97 -14.80 0.60
C GLU A 32 -25.52 -15.77 1.69
N GLY A 33 -25.84 -17.07 1.55
CA GLY A 33 -25.40 -18.14 2.47
C GLY A 33 -23.89 -18.40 2.47
N CYS A 34 -23.13 -17.72 1.60
CA CYS A 34 -21.67 -17.74 1.64
C CYS A 34 -21.08 -16.80 2.68
N PHE A 35 -21.89 -15.91 3.28
CA PHE A 35 -21.41 -14.88 4.19
C PHE A 35 -21.96 -15.11 5.59
N GLU A 36 -21.06 -15.10 6.57
CA GLU A 36 -21.46 -14.79 7.95
C GLU A 36 -21.59 -13.26 8.06
N PHE A 37 -22.72 -12.79 8.58
CA PHE A 37 -23.10 -11.40 8.50
C PHE A 37 -23.81 -10.96 9.77
N GLU A 38 -23.34 -9.85 10.35
CA GLU A 38 -23.88 -9.28 11.58
C GLU A 38 -23.72 -7.75 11.54
N ASN A 39 -24.74 -7.00 11.97
CA ASN A 39 -24.68 -5.54 12.14
C ASN A 39 -24.11 -4.81 10.90
N ASN A 40 -24.72 -5.06 9.72
CA ASN A 40 -24.30 -4.50 8.43
C ASN A 40 -22.85 -4.85 8.01
N THR A 41 -22.25 -5.87 8.61
CA THR A 41 -20.83 -6.23 8.44
C THR A 41 -20.68 -7.69 8.03
N ILE A 42 -19.94 -7.95 6.95
CA ILE A 42 -19.52 -9.31 6.59
C ILE A 42 -18.41 -9.73 7.56
N ILE A 43 -18.66 -10.77 8.35
CA ILE A 43 -17.75 -11.30 9.36
C ILE A 43 -16.80 -12.34 8.77
N SER A 44 -17.30 -13.22 7.92
CA SER A 44 -16.50 -14.26 7.25
C SER A 44 -17.12 -14.70 5.92
N TYR A 45 -16.32 -15.36 5.09
CA TYR A 45 -16.75 -15.94 3.81
C TYR A 45 -16.44 -17.43 3.75
N ASN A 46 -17.43 -18.23 3.32
CA ASN A 46 -17.28 -19.66 3.13
C ASN A 46 -16.54 -19.96 1.81
N PRO A 47 -15.30 -20.49 1.84
CA PRO A 47 -14.50 -20.71 0.64
C PRO A 47 -15.05 -21.78 -0.30
N ILE A 48 -16.01 -22.61 0.13
CA ILE A 48 -16.72 -23.56 -0.75
C ILE A 48 -17.47 -22.83 -1.88
N CYS A 49 -17.83 -21.56 -1.65
CA CYS A 49 -18.48 -20.72 -2.66
C CYS A 49 -17.56 -20.26 -3.79
N GLY A 50 -16.26 -20.57 -3.70
CA GLY A 50 -15.29 -20.35 -4.76
C GLY A 50 -14.48 -19.04 -4.62
N PRO A 51 -13.55 -18.81 -5.55
CA PRO A 51 -12.56 -17.74 -5.43
C PRO A 51 -13.04 -16.37 -5.97
N ASN A 52 -14.27 -16.29 -6.47
CA ASN A 52 -14.82 -15.12 -7.14
C ASN A 52 -15.99 -14.56 -6.33
N VAL A 53 -15.78 -13.39 -5.73
CA VAL A 53 -16.73 -12.82 -4.77
C VAL A 53 -17.33 -11.53 -5.31
N ILE A 54 -18.65 -11.43 -5.22
CA ILE A 54 -19.41 -10.20 -5.38
C ILE A 54 -20.01 -9.90 -4.02
N ILE A 55 -19.56 -8.81 -3.41
CA ILE A 55 -20.14 -8.29 -2.16
C ILE A 55 -21.56 -7.80 -2.50
N PRO A 56 -22.61 -8.40 -1.93
CA PRO A 56 -23.98 -8.03 -2.28
C PRO A 56 -24.35 -6.68 -1.66
N LEU A 57 -25.40 -6.03 -2.19
CA LEU A 57 -25.96 -4.83 -1.58
C LEU A 57 -26.63 -5.12 -0.23
N LYS A 58 -27.21 -6.33 -0.10
CA LYS A 58 -27.92 -6.78 1.09
C LYS A 58 -27.62 -8.24 1.40
N ILE A 59 -27.68 -8.60 2.68
CA ILE A 59 -27.70 -9.98 3.18
C ILE A 59 -28.85 -10.04 4.20
N ASN A 60 -29.75 -11.01 4.08
CA ASN A 60 -30.92 -11.12 4.96
C ASN A 60 -31.77 -9.82 5.01
N ASN A 61 -31.89 -9.14 3.87
CA ASN A 61 -32.58 -7.85 3.69
C ASN A 61 -31.97 -6.63 4.43
N GLU A 62 -30.81 -6.79 5.07
CA GLU A 62 -30.04 -5.70 5.66
C GLU A 62 -28.92 -5.22 4.74
N GLU A 63 -28.62 -3.93 4.72
CA GLU A 63 -27.58 -3.37 3.84
C GLU A 63 -26.17 -3.79 4.28
N VAL A 64 -25.30 -4.06 3.31
CA VAL A 64 -23.88 -4.34 3.57
C VAL A 64 -23.09 -3.04 3.54
N PHE A 65 -22.62 -2.60 4.70
CA PHE A 65 -21.81 -1.39 4.83
C PHE A 65 -20.34 -1.68 5.11
N ASN A 66 -20.02 -2.80 5.73
CA ASN A 66 -18.66 -3.04 6.20
C ASN A 66 -18.19 -4.44 5.83
N ILE A 67 -16.87 -4.55 5.66
CA ILE A 67 -16.18 -5.84 5.65
C ILE A 67 -15.38 -5.92 6.94
N GLY A 68 -15.65 -6.96 7.73
CA GLY A 68 -15.02 -7.21 9.01
C GLY A 68 -13.54 -7.53 8.89
N ASN A 69 -12.86 -7.49 10.04
CA ASN A 69 -11.45 -7.85 10.12
C ASN A 69 -11.26 -9.30 9.68
N TYR A 70 -10.28 -9.54 8.81
CA TYR A 70 -9.89 -10.86 8.32
C TYR A 70 -10.99 -11.68 7.62
N ALA A 71 -12.14 -11.07 7.26
CA ALA A 71 -13.32 -11.77 6.76
C ALA A 71 -13.07 -12.65 5.51
N PHE A 72 -12.08 -12.27 4.70
CA PHE A 72 -11.67 -12.98 3.48
C PHE A 72 -10.18 -13.38 3.49
N LYS A 73 -9.52 -13.41 4.65
CA LYS A 73 -8.07 -13.67 4.73
C LYS A 73 -7.74 -15.11 4.28
N GLY A 74 -6.75 -15.27 3.40
CA GLY A 74 -6.18 -16.59 3.11
C GLY A 74 -7.07 -17.51 2.27
N LEU A 75 -8.08 -16.98 1.58
CA LEU A 75 -9.12 -17.79 0.91
C LEU A 75 -8.83 -18.09 -0.57
N ASN A 76 -7.62 -17.76 -1.05
CA ASN A 76 -7.23 -17.89 -2.46
C ASN A 76 -8.18 -17.16 -3.43
N LEU A 77 -8.79 -16.05 -2.99
CA LEU A 77 -9.67 -15.28 -3.86
C LEU A 77 -8.90 -14.73 -5.05
N GLU A 78 -9.49 -14.87 -6.23
CA GLU A 78 -8.94 -14.36 -7.49
C GLU A 78 -9.58 -13.04 -7.88
N ASN A 79 -10.86 -12.87 -7.57
CA ASN A 79 -11.65 -11.71 -7.97
C ASN A 79 -12.58 -11.23 -6.85
N ILE A 80 -12.68 -9.91 -6.73
CA ILE A 80 -13.59 -9.24 -5.81
C ILE A 80 -14.32 -8.10 -6.54
N THR A 81 -15.63 -8.03 -6.38
CA THR A 81 -16.45 -6.89 -6.77
C THR A 81 -17.15 -6.33 -5.54
N PHE A 82 -16.96 -5.04 -5.26
CA PHE A 82 -17.58 -4.37 -4.13
C PHE A 82 -18.95 -3.80 -4.52
N ASN A 83 -19.88 -3.74 -3.56
CA ASN A 83 -21.11 -2.98 -3.71
C ASN A 83 -20.84 -1.48 -3.52
N ASN A 84 -21.72 -0.63 -4.07
CA ASN A 84 -21.58 0.82 -4.01
C ASN A 84 -22.10 1.46 -2.69
N ASN A 85 -22.49 0.65 -1.71
CA ASN A 85 -22.86 1.12 -0.37
C ASN A 85 -21.77 0.85 0.68
N LEU A 86 -20.67 0.19 0.30
CA LEU A 86 -19.59 -0.16 1.22
C LEU A 86 -18.93 1.09 1.78
N LYS A 87 -18.82 1.19 3.09
CA LYS A 87 -18.24 2.31 3.85
C LYS A 87 -16.85 2.01 4.37
N SER A 88 -16.59 0.78 4.82
CA SER A 88 -15.31 0.42 5.43
C SER A 88 -14.81 -0.99 5.05
N ILE A 89 -13.49 -1.13 4.98
CA ILE A 89 -12.77 -2.38 4.74
C ILE A 89 -11.85 -2.65 5.93
N GLY A 90 -12.15 -3.70 6.69
CA GLY A 90 -11.50 -4.06 7.93
C GLY A 90 -10.05 -4.53 7.81
N ILE A 91 -9.39 -4.62 8.97
CA ILE A 91 -7.98 -5.00 9.12
C ILE A 91 -7.75 -6.37 8.49
N GLY A 92 -6.78 -6.47 7.58
CA GLY A 92 -6.40 -7.73 6.94
C GLY A 92 -7.53 -8.47 6.23
N SER A 93 -8.65 -7.79 5.92
CA SER A 93 -9.86 -8.42 5.39
C SER A 93 -9.61 -9.27 4.15
N PHE A 94 -8.77 -8.84 3.23
CA PHE A 94 -8.37 -9.55 2.00
C PHE A 94 -6.90 -9.97 2.01
N MET A 95 -6.25 -10.02 3.17
CA MET A 95 -4.85 -10.41 3.28
C MET A 95 -4.63 -11.85 2.76
N ASP A 96 -3.48 -12.12 2.15
CA ASP A 96 -3.06 -13.47 1.70
C ASP A 96 -4.01 -14.09 0.65
N ASN A 97 -4.37 -13.34 -0.39
CA ASN A 97 -5.19 -13.83 -1.51
C ASN A 97 -4.45 -13.72 -2.85
N LYS A 98 -5.14 -13.94 -3.97
CA LYS A 98 -4.60 -13.90 -5.34
C LYS A 98 -5.28 -12.81 -6.18
N LEU A 99 -5.77 -11.75 -5.53
CA LEU A 99 -6.48 -10.67 -6.21
C LEU A 99 -5.54 -9.96 -7.17
N LYS A 100 -5.94 -9.83 -8.43
CA LYS A 100 -5.13 -9.17 -9.48
C LYS A 100 -5.58 -7.74 -9.80
N TYR A 101 -6.87 -7.49 -9.60
CA TYR A 101 -7.53 -6.22 -9.93
C TYR A 101 -8.42 -5.85 -8.77
N VAL A 102 -8.22 -4.66 -8.22
CA VAL A 102 -9.02 -4.14 -7.10
C VAL A 102 -9.50 -2.74 -7.47
N SER A 103 -10.82 -2.54 -7.39
CA SER A 103 -11.45 -1.25 -7.60
C SER A 103 -12.30 -0.91 -6.38
N VAL A 104 -11.71 -0.19 -5.43
CA VAL A 104 -12.41 0.25 -4.22
C VAL A 104 -13.37 1.39 -4.59
N PRO A 105 -14.68 1.27 -4.32
CA PRO A 105 -15.66 2.26 -4.76
C PRO A 105 -15.56 3.57 -3.98
N ASP A 106 -16.09 4.65 -4.57
CA ASP A 106 -16.12 5.99 -3.96
C ASP A 106 -16.98 6.06 -2.69
N SER A 107 -17.77 5.03 -2.38
CA SER A 107 -18.53 4.95 -1.13
C SER A 107 -17.67 4.63 0.10
N VAL A 108 -16.46 4.09 -0.11
CA VAL A 108 -15.56 3.69 0.98
C VAL A 108 -14.84 4.91 1.54
N PHE A 109 -14.89 5.06 2.87
CA PHE A 109 -14.18 6.09 3.61
C PHE A 109 -12.87 5.56 4.20
N GLU A 110 -12.82 4.27 4.51
CA GLU A 110 -11.75 3.70 5.31
C GLU A 110 -11.29 2.33 4.80
N ILE A 111 -9.98 2.19 4.62
CA ILE A 111 -9.29 0.94 4.33
C ILE A 111 -8.29 0.71 5.45
N LYS A 112 -8.54 -0.27 6.33
CA LYS A 112 -7.71 -0.49 7.50
C LYS A 112 -6.37 -1.16 7.17
N ALA A 113 -5.50 -1.23 8.19
CA ALA A 113 -4.17 -1.82 8.07
C ALA A 113 -4.21 -3.24 7.48
N LEU A 114 -3.23 -3.55 6.65
CA LEU A 114 -3.06 -4.86 6.00
C LEU A 114 -4.23 -5.34 5.10
N ALA A 115 -5.27 -4.53 4.86
CA ALA A 115 -6.52 -4.97 4.22
C ALA A 115 -6.32 -5.80 2.94
N PHE A 116 -5.41 -5.40 2.06
CA PHE A 116 -5.06 -6.10 0.81
C PHE A 116 -3.59 -6.52 0.76
N ASN A 117 -2.96 -6.71 1.93
CA ASN A 117 -1.57 -7.14 1.99
C ASN A 117 -1.39 -8.54 1.39
N ASN A 118 -0.25 -8.78 0.74
CA ASN A 118 0.12 -10.08 0.19
C ASN A 118 -0.93 -10.63 -0.80
N ASN A 119 -1.03 -9.94 -1.93
CA ASN A 119 -1.89 -10.29 -3.06
C ASN A 119 -1.08 -10.20 -4.38
N GLU A 120 -1.75 -10.32 -5.52
CA GLU A 120 -1.15 -10.20 -6.87
C GLU A 120 -1.64 -8.94 -7.60
N ILE A 121 -1.98 -7.86 -6.87
CA ILE A 121 -2.70 -6.71 -7.44
C ILE A 121 -1.77 -5.96 -8.41
N ARG A 122 -2.17 -5.91 -9.69
CA ARG A 122 -1.46 -5.21 -10.77
C ARG A 122 -2.14 -3.91 -11.18
N SER A 123 -3.43 -3.78 -10.86
CA SER A 123 -4.25 -2.59 -11.10
C SER A 123 -5.09 -2.30 -9.89
N LEU A 124 -4.92 -1.10 -9.34
CA LEU A 124 -5.62 -0.62 -8.17
C LEU A 124 -6.29 0.72 -8.50
N TYR A 125 -7.60 0.78 -8.26
CA TYR A 125 -8.33 2.03 -8.11
C TYR A 125 -8.75 2.17 -6.65
N VAL A 126 -8.48 3.34 -6.07
CA VAL A 126 -8.93 3.71 -4.73
C VAL A 126 -9.86 4.89 -4.86
N GLY A 127 -11.09 4.73 -4.37
CA GLY A 127 -12.14 5.74 -4.48
C GLY A 127 -11.76 7.10 -3.92
N ASN A 128 -12.41 8.14 -4.46
CA ASN A 128 -12.04 9.54 -4.18
C ASN A 128 -12.35 9.97 -2.73
N ASN A 129 -13.33 9.34 -2.08
CA ASN A 129 -13.75 9.67 -0.71
C ASN A 129 -13.00 8.89 0.36
N VAL A 130 -12.06 8.01 -0.01
CA VAL A 130 -11.22 7.29 0.97
C VAL A 130 -10.37 8.31 1.71
N SER A 131 -10.69 8.54 2.98
CA SER A 131 -10.02 9.48 3.88
C SER A 131 -8.97 8.81 4.76
N GLU A 132 -8.95 7.49 4.84
CA GLU A 132 -7.95 6.72 5.58
C GLU A 132 -7.51 5.46 4.82
N ILE A 133 -6.19 5.25 4.74
CA ILE A 133 -5.57 3.99 4.33
C ILE A 133 -4.59 3.61 5.44
N GLY A 134 -4.76 2.42 5.99
CA GLY A 134 -3.91 1.89 7.05
C GLY A 134 -2.55 1.44 6.55
N ILE A 135 -1.62 1.33 7.50
CA ILE A 135 -0.25 0.88 7.27
C ILE A 135 -0.25 -0.49 6.57
N LYS A 136 0.64 -0.63 5.57
CA LYS A 136 0.82 -1.86 4.76
C LYS A 136 -0.45 -2.38 4.06
N ALA A 137 -1.53 -1.59 3.96
CA ALA A 137 -2.80 -2.03 3.39
C ALA A 137 -2.66 -2.64 1.98
N PHE A 138 -1.71 -2.16 1.17
CA PHE A 138 -1.45 -2.68 -0.17
C PHE A 138 -0.01 -3.19 -0.37
N ASN A 139 0.76 -3.40 0.70
CA ASN A 139 2.13 -3.93 0.56
C ASN A 139 2.10 -5.37 0.03
N ASN A 140 3.23 -5.84 -0.52
CA ASN A 140 3.36 -7.18 -1.08
C ASN A 140 2.34 -7.46 -2.21
N ASN A 141 2.33 -6.58 -3.22
CA ASN A 141 1.51 -6.70 -4.43
C ASN A 141 2.38 -6.56 -5.69
N ASP A 142 1.76 -6.54 -6.87
CA ASP A 142 2.42 -6.47 -8.18
C ASP A 142 2.13 -5.15 -8.92
N LEU A 143 1.94 -4.04 -8.17
CA LEU A 143 1.62 -2.75 -8.77
C LEU A 143 2.76 -2.24 -9.63
N LYS A 144 2.44 -1.72 -10.82
CA LYS A 144 3.42 -1.01 -11.66
C LYS A 144 3.93 0.22 -10.90
N ILE A 145 5.23 0.52 -11.00
CA ILE A 145 5.91 1.62 -10.28
C ILE A 145 5.11 2.94 -10.22
N LYS A 146 4.43 3.31 -11.31
CA LYS A 146 3.58 4.52 -11.40
C LYS A 146 2.49 4.59 -10.33
N TYR A 147 2.00 3.45 -9.86
CA TYR A 147 0.91 3.32 -8.89
C TYR A 147 1.35 2.60 -7.60
N ALA A 148 2.63 2.22 -7.50
CA ALA A 148 3.14 1.39 -6.42
C ALA A 148 3.29 2.13 -5.08
N PHE A 149 3.51 3.45 -5.11
CA PHE A 149 3.59 4.28 -3.92
C PHE A 149 2.20 4.56 -3.35
N ILE A 150 1.97 4.10 -2.12
CA ILE A 150 0.71 4.31 -1.41
C ILE A 150 0.86 5.54 -0.53
N TYR A 151 0.17 6.61 -0.93
CA TYR A 151 0.17 7.87 -0.20
C TYR A 151 -0.89 7.90 0.88
N LYS A 152 -0.61 8.64 1.95
CA LYS A 152 -1.57 8.90 3.02
C LYS A 152 -2.86 9.53 2.46
N ARG A 153 -3.99 9.09 3.00
CA ARG A 153 -5.29 9.72 2.79
C ARG A 153 -5.65 10.60 3.98
N THR A 154 -6.39 11.65 3.70
CA THR A 154 -6.94 12.58 4.69
C THR A 154 -8.34 13.01 4.24
N ASN A 155 -9.08 13.71 5.10
CA ASN A 155 -10.35 14.34 4.73
C ASN A 155 -10.21 15.37 3.59
N ASN A 156 -8.99 15.86 3.30
CA ASN A 156 -8.69 16.81 2.23
C ASN A 156 -8.17 16.11 0.96
N GLY A 157 -8.27 14.79 0.88
CA GLY A 157 -7.80 13.98 -0.25
C GLY A 157 -6.42 13.37 -0.02
N ILE A 158 -5.64 13.28 -1.10
CA ILE A 158 -4.36 12.56 -1.12
C ILE A 158 -3.24 13.47 -0.62
N ASP A 159 -2.62 13.09 0.49
CA ASP A 159 -1.39 13.72 0.98
C ASP A 159 -0.18 13.08 0.27
N LYS A 160 0.23 13.68 -0.85
CA LYS A 160 1.38 13.21 -1.65
C LYS A 160 2.74 13.46 -0.97
N THR A 161 2.77 14.12 0.18
CA THR A 161 4.01 14.35 0.92
C THR A 161 4.40 13.16 1.80
N ASN A 162 3.48 12.22 2.03
CA ASN A 162 3.68 11.10 2.94
C ASN A 162 3.37 9.74 2.29
N ILE A 163 4.39 8.89 2.17
CA ILE A 163 4.27 7.50 1.73
C ILE A 163 4.05 6.60 2.95
N ILE A 164 2.95 5.83 2.94
CA ILE A 164 2.55 4.92 4.03
C ILE A 164 2.61 3.43 3.64
N GLY A 165 2.99 3.15 2.39
CA GLY A 165 3.06 1.80 1.86
C GLY A 165 3.66 1.74 0.46
N TYR A 166 4.09 0.54 0.08
CA TYR A 166 4.62 0.24 -1.24
C TYR A 166 4.10 -1.11 -1.71
N GLY A 167 3.25 -1.08 -2.74
CA GLY A 167 2.62 -2.27 -3.32
C GLY A 167 3.27 -2.76 -4.61
N GLY A 168 4.45 -2.25 -4.96
CA GLY A 168 5.18 -2.63 -6.17
C GLY A 168 6.18 -3.76 -5.94
N ARG A 169 6.80 -4.20 -7.04
CA ARG A 169 7.88 -5.22 -7.07
C ARG A 169 9.21 -4.68 -7.59
N ASP A 170 9.26 -3.43 -8.04
CA ASP A 170 10.49 -2.84 -8.54
C ASP A 170 11.53 -2.82 -7.42
N LYS A 171 12.70 -3.37 -7.74
CA LYS A 171 13.84 -3.50 -6.82
C LYS A 171 14.65 -2.21 -6.74
N ASN A 172 14.59 -1.39 -7.78
CA ASN A 172 15.29 -0.12 -7.86
C ASN A 172 14.25 1.00 -7.90
N ILE A 173 14.16 1.77 -6.82
CA ILE A 173 13.11 2.78 -6.68
C ILE A 173 13.71 4.17 -6.48
N LYS A 174 13.04 5.15 -7.07
CA LYS A 174 13.27 6.56 -6.79
C LYS A 174 12.07 7.10 -6.03
N ILE A 175 12.31 7.70 -4.87
CA ILE A 175 11.25 8.38 -4.11
C ILE A 175 10.70 9.54 -4.97
N PRO A 176 9.37 9.65 -5.15
CA PRO A 176 8.78 10.70 -5.96
C PRO A 176 9.03 12.11 -5.44
N ASP A 177 9.11 13.07 -6.36
CA ASP A 177 9.28 14.49 -6.02
C ASP A 177 8.13 14.99 -5.13
N GLY A 178 8.47 15.86 -4.16
CA GLY A 178 7.51 16.43 -3.21
C GLY A 178 7.20 15.55 -1.98
N VAL A 179 7.71 14.30 -1.94
CA VAL A 179 7.64 13.47 -0.73
C VAL A 179 8.59 14.02 0.32
N THR A 180 8.09 14.21 1.54
CA THR A 180 8.87 14.69 2.69
C THR A 180 8.98 13.65 3.80
N THR A 181 8.09 12.66 3.81
CA THR A 181 8.01 11.63 4.84
C THR A 181 7.82 10.25 4.24
N ILE A 182 8.60 9.30 4.72
CA ILE A 182 8.35 7.86 4.56
C ILE A 182 7.90 7.34 5.94
N SER A 183 6.65 6.91 6.02
CA SER A 183 6.04 6.47 7.27
C SER A 183 6.42 5.05 7.68
N SER A 184 6.13 4.70 8.94
CA SER A 184 6.53 3.41 9.52
C SER A 184 6.07 2.24 8.65
N TYR A 185 6.99 1.29 8.46
CA TYR A 185 6.79 0.09 7.64
C TYR A 185 6.42 0.32 6.16
N ALA A 186 6.52 1.54 5.62
CA ALA A 186 6.07 1.84 4.26
C ALA A 186 6.69 0.91 3.19
N PHE A 187 8.00 0.69 3.25
CA PHE A 187 8.73 -0.20 2.35
C PHE A 187 9.20 -1.50 3.05
N ASN A 188 8.62 -1.85 4.20
CA ASN A 188 9.04 -3.02 4.94
C ASN A 188 8.80 -4.31 4.11
N ASP A 189 9.82 -5.17 4.04
CA ASP A 189 9.84 -6.44 3.30
C ASP A 189 9.52 -6.31 1.81
N SER A 190 9.84 -5.16 1.21
CA SER A 190 9.52 -4.86 -0.20
C SER A 190 10.54 -5.40 -1.21
N LYS A 191 11.60 -6.09 -0.76
CA LYS A 191 12.66 -6.67 -1.59
C LYS A 191 13.41 -5.64 -2.44
N ILE A 192 13.47 -4.39 -1.98
CA ILE A 192 14.19 -3.29 -2.65
C ILE A 192 15.70 -3.55 -2.54
N GLU A 193 16.41 -3.39 -3.65
CA GLU A 193 17.87 -3.53 -3.75
C GLU A 193 18.56 -2.16 -3.83
N SER A 194 17.88 -1.15 -4.39
CA SER A 194 18.38 0.23 -4.46
C SER A 194 17.25 1.24 -4.27
N ILE A 195 17.53 2.28 -3.48
CA ILE A 195 16.61 3.39 -3.23
C ILE A 195 17.33 4.72 -3.40
N THR A 196 16.77 5.59 -4.23
CA THR A 196 17.22 6.98 -4.38
C THR A 196 16.21 7.91 -3.72
N PHE A 197 16.65 8.66 -2.71
CA PHE A 197 15.83 9.67 -2.06
C PHE A 197 15.72 10.95 -2.91
N ASN A 198 14.57 11.62 -2.83
CA ASN A 198 14.41 12.96 -3.38
C ASN A 198 14.99 14.02 -2.43
N LYS A 199 15.29 15.21 -2.97
CA LYS A 199 15.91 16.32 -2.23
C LYS A 199 15.01 16.95 -1.16
N GLU A 200 13.70 16.69 -1.21
CA GLU A 200 12.73 17.21 -0.25
C GLU A 200 12.46 16.26 0.92
N LEU A 201 12.98 15.02 0.89
CA LEU A 201 12.77 14.03 1.94
C LEU A 201 13.40 14.52 3.26
N LYS A 202 12.62 14.52 4.34
CA LYS A 202 13.09 14.98 5.66
C LYS A 202 13.06 13.85 6.68
N ARG A 203 12.07 12.97 6.59
CA ARG A 203 11.74 12.01 7.64
C ARG A 203 11.58 10.59 7.12
N ILE A 204 12.22 9.64 7.81
CA ILE A 204 12.05 8.20 7.64
C ILE A 204 11.69 7.60 9.01
N GLU A 205 10.47 7.10 9.15
CA GLU A 205 9.93 6.57 10.42
C GLU A 205 10.31 5.10 10.67
N GLU A 206 10.00 4.58 11.86
CA GLU A 206 10.42 3.25 12.33
C GLU A 206 10.16 2.12 11.33
N TYR A 207 11.16 1.25 11.11
CA TYR A 207 11.10 0.11 10.20
C TYR A 207 10.69 0.39 8.76
N ALA A 208 10.62 1.65 8.32
CA ALA A 208 10.16 2.00 6.98
C ALA A 208 10.95 1.28 5.88
N LEU A 209 12.27 1.10 6.04
CA LEU A 209 13.15 0.41 5.08
C LEU A 209 13.58 -1.01 5.54
N SER A 210 13.04 -1.52 6.64
CA SER A 210 13.44 -2.82 7.22
C SER A 210 13.08 -4.01 6.30
N GLY A 211 13.93 -5.04 6.28
CA GLY A 211 13.65 -6.28 5.53
C GLY A 211 13.80 -6.16 4.01
N ASN A 212 14.54 -5.17 3.53
CA ASN A 212 14.92 -5.05 2.12
C ASN A 212 16.27 -5.77 1.86
N ASN A 213 16.86 -5.54 0.68
CA ASN A 213 18.15 -6.05 0.24
C ASN A 213 19.07 -4.90 -0.23
N ILE A 214 19.01 -3.77 0.46
CA ILE A 214 19.74 -2.54 0.12
C ILE A 214 21.22 -2.73 0.48
N SER A 215 22.08 -2.80 -0.54
CA SER A 215 23.53 -2.96 -0.33
C SER A 215 24.27 -1.65 -0.12
N GLU A 216 23.81 -0.57 -0.74
CA GLU A 216 24.38 0.77 -0.63
C GLU A 216 23.27 1.79 -0.44
N LEU A 217 23.48 2.73 0.48
CA LEU A 217 22.51 3.79 0.75
C LEU A 217 23.19 5.16 0.76
N THR A 218 22.65 6.10 -0.02
CA THR A 218 23.04 7.51 0.05
C THR A 218 22.02 8.29 0.86
N ILE A 219 22.46 8.91 1.96
CA ILE A 219 21.65 9.77 2.82
C ILE A 219 22.07 11.22 2.58
N LEU A 220 21.10 12.04 2.21
CA LEU A 220 21.31 13.47 1.97
C LEU A 220 21.15 14.26 3.27
N SER A 221 21.88 15.38 3.40
CA SER A 221 21.87 16.24 4.59
C SER A 221 20.51 16.81 4.96
N ASN A 222 19.56 16.88 4.02
CA ASN A 222 18.17 17.30 4.27
C ASN A 222 17.34 16.28 5.06
N ILE A 223 17.79 15.03 5.17
CA ILE A 223 17.14 14.01 5.99
C ILE A 223 17.59 14.22 7.44
N ASN A 224 16.72 14.83 8.24
CA ASN A 224 17.01 15.23 9.61
C ASN A 224 16.41 14.30 10.67
N TYR A 225 15.64 13.29 10.25
CA TYR A 225 15.10 12.28 11.15
C TYR A 225 15.01 10.91 10.47
N ILE A 226 15.72 9.94 11.04
CA ILE A 226 15.60 8.52 10.74
C ILE A 226 15.41 7.84 12.09
N GLN A 227 14.37 7.02 12.24
CA GLN A 227 14.04 6.33 13.51
C GLN A 227 14.51 4.87 13.52
N ASP A 228 14.69 4.28 14.72
CA ASP A 228 15.08 2.89 15.02
C ASP A 228 14.63 1.82 14.02
N ASN A 229 15.57 0.91 13.74
CA ASN A 229 15.38 -0.27 12.92
C ASN A 229 15.00 -0.06 11.44
N ASN A 230 15.35 1.08 10.84
CA ASN A 230 15.19 1.29 9.40
C ASN A 230 16.21 0.50 8.58
N LEU A 231 17.41 0.30 9.12
CA LEU A 231 18.53 -0.34 8.44
C LEU A 231 18.93 -1.60 9.20
N THR A 232 18.00 -2.56 9.36
CA THR A 232 18.30 -3.88 9.96
C THR A 232 18.83 -4.89 8.93
N ASP A 233 19.09 -4.41 7.72
CA ASP A 233 19.42 -5.23 6.57
C ASP A 233 20.88 -5.68 6.62
N LYS A 234 21.06 -7.00 6.67
CA LYS A 234 22.38 -7.65 6.68
C LYS A 234 23.15 -7.47 5.37
N SER A 235 22.49 -7.00 4.31
CA SER A 235 23.09 -6.77 3.00
C SER A 235 23.81 -5.44 2.87
N ILE A 236 23.61 -4.49 3.81
CA ILE A 236 24.26 -3.18 3.79
C ILE A 236 25.79 -3.35 3.85
N ARG A 237 26.47 -2.77 2.87
CA ARG A 237 27.94 -2.74 2.74
C ARG A 237 28.49 -1.32 2.72
N LEU A 238 27.68 -0.33 2.38
CA LEU A 238 28.11 1.06 2.34
C LEU A 238 26.96 2.01 2.64
N ILE A 239 27.24 3.01 3.46
CA ILE A 239 26.34 4.14 3.72
C ILE A 239 27.12 5.41 3.42
N LYS A 240 26.72 6.13 2.36
CA LYS A 240 27.28 7.42 1.99
C LYS A 240 26.41 8.53 2.58
N ILE A 241 26.98 9.37 3.42
CA ILE A 241 26.31 10.55 3.97
C ILE A 241 26.83 11.78 3.22
N LEU A 242 25.93 12.52 2.58
CA LEU A 242 26.26 13.71 1.79
C LEU A 242 25.89 15.00 2.51
N GLY A 243 26.80 15.97 2.52
CA GLY A 243 26.55 17.33 3.01
C GLY A 243 26.53 17.48 4.54
N LYS A 244 27.08 16.50 5.26
CA LYS A 244 27.34 16.52 6.71
C LYS A 244 28.70 15.86 6.97
N ASN A 245 29.40 16.30 8.01
CA ASN A 245 30.80 15.91 8.24
C ASN A 245 31.01 15.03 9.50
N GLU A 246 29.98 14.80 10.31
CA GLU A 246 30.09 13.99 11.53
C GLU A 246 28.79 13.24 11.90
N LEU A 247 28.95 12.10 12.59
CA LEU A 247 27.84 11.22 13.03
C LEU A 247 27.05 11.80 14.21
N SER A 248 27.62 12.72 14.99
CA SER A 248 26.94 13.42 16.10
C SER A 248 25.67 14.15 15.66
N GLU A 249 25.55 14.43 14.36
CA GLU A 249 24.34 14.99 13.77
C GLU A 249 23.25 13.94 13.47
N PHE A 250 23.51 12.67 13.78
CA PHE A 250 22.61 11.54 13.65
C PHE A 250 22.65 10.72 14.95
N ASP A 251 21.69 10.92 15.86
CA ASP A 251 21.50 10.10 17.08
C ASP A 251 21.23 8.60 16.78
N TYR A 252 21.24 8.22 15.50
CA TYR A 252 20.50 7.12 14.95
C TYR A 252 21.34 6.02 14.29
N PHE A 253 22.58 6.33 13.88
CA PHE A 253 23.44 5.29 13.32
C PHE A 253 23.90 4.37 14.45
N ASP A 254 23.14 3.30 14.62
CA ASP A 254 23.41 2.23 15.57
C ASP A 254 24.90 1.88 15.52
N ASN A 255 25.42 1.61 16.71
CA ASN A 255 26.79 1.24 16.97
C ASN A 255 27.32 0.17 16.01
N GLU A 256 26.47 -0.71 15.48
CA GLU A 256 26.89 -1.80 14.60
C GLU A 256 27.49 -1.33 13.25
N PHE A 257 26.88 -0.37 12.54
CA PHE A 257 27.39 0.09 11.24
C PHE A 257 28.67 0.91 11.40
N THR A 258 28.71 1.75 12.42
CA THR A 258 29.89 2.51 12.82
C THR A 258 31.02 1.57 13.24
N LYS A 259 30.75 0.53 14.05
CA LYS A 259 31.73 -0.49 14.44
C LYS A 259 32.27 -1.29 13.25
N LYS A 260 31.45 -1.51 12.21
CA LYS A 260 31.85 -2.22 10.99
C LYS A 260 32.57 -1.33 9.97
N GLY A 261 32.66 -0.02 10.18
CA GLY A 261 33.34 0.90 9.27
C GLY A 261 32.63 1.07 7.92
N LEU A 262 31.30 0.94 7.88
CA LEU A 262 30.51 0.96 6.64
C LEU A 262 30.04 2.37 6.24
N ILE A 263 30.41 3.41 7.01
CA ILE A 263 29.95 4.78 6.79
C ILE A 263 31.07 5.61 6.17
N VAL A 264 30.76 6.30 5.07
CA VAL A 264 31.64 7.27 4.41
C VAL A 264 30.92 8.62 4.27
N PHE A 265 31.67 9.70 4.43
CA PHE A 265 31.17 11.06 4.25
C PHE A 265 31.62 11.61 2.90
N GLY A 266 30.77 12.42 2.26
CA GLY A 266 31.08 13.10 1.00
C GLY A 266 30.42 14.47 0.91
N ASP A 267 30.93 15.30 -0.01
CA ASP A 267 30.39 16.63 -0.25
C ASP A 267 29.02 16.57 -0.94
N SER A 268 28.14 17.54 -0.65
CA SER A 268 26.78 17.61 -1.24
C SER A 268 26.73 17.91 -2.74
N ASN A 269 27.89 18.04 -3.39
CA ASN A 269 28.03 18.37 -4.82
C ASN A 269 28.38 17.15 -5.70
N GLU A 270 28.47 15.94 -5.11
CA GLU A 270 28.60 14.66 -5.82
C GLU A 270 27.26 13.96 -6.01
#